data_AF-A0A967YPQ3-F1
#
_entry.id   AF-A0A967YPQ3-F1
#
_cell.length_a   1.000
_cell.length_b   1.000
_cell.length_c   1.000
_cell.angle_alpha   90.00
_cell.angle_beta   90.00
_cell.angle_gamma   90.00
#
_symmetry.space_group_name_H-M   'P 1'
#
loop_
_entity.id
_entity.type
_entity.pdbx_description
1 polymer ?
#
loop_
_entity_poly.entity_id
_entity_poly.type
_entity_poly.pdbx_seq_one_letter_code
_entity_poly.pdbx_strand_id
1 'polypeptide(L)'
;EILDFIVAKEKEGILRNFNLSVAVTDKFMEAVEKDAEFELVNPRNGAVVESLKARVIWNLIVMMAWKNGEPGVIFIDTINRRNPTPLLGEIESTNPCGEQPLLPYESCNLGSIDVSKFVTDEKEIDWDRLREVVRLAVRFLDNVIDANVYVLPQIEKITRGNRKIGLGMMGFADMLIKLGIPYNSEKALETAE
;
A
#
# COMPACT_ATOMS: atom_id res chain seq x y z
N GLU A 1 -18.37 -15.46 -3.46
CA GLU A 1 -17.22 -16.06 -2.75
C GLU A 1 -15.91 -15.45 -3.29
N ILE A 2 -14.72 -15.92 -2.89
CA ILE A 2 -13.45 -15.29 -3.35
C ILE A 2 -13.27 -15.39 -4.87
N LEU A 3 -13.68 -16.50 -5.49
CA LEU A 3 -13.61 -16.66 -6.94
C LEU A 3 -14.50 -15.64 -7.66
N ASP A 4 -15.76 -15.49 -7.22
CA ASP A 4 -16.67 -14.47 -7.76
C ASP A 4 -16.13 -13.06 -7.57
N PHE A 5 -15.47 -12.79 -6.43
CA PHE A 5 -14.86 -11.49 -6.16
C PHE A 5 -13.73 -11.18 -7.15
N ILE A 6 -12.87 -12.16 -7.43
CA ILE A 6 -11.76 -12.00 -8.39
C ILE A 6 -12.29 -11.69 -9.79
N VAL A 7 -13.39 -12.34 -10.22
CA VAL A 7 -13.98 -12.12 -11.55
C VAL A 7 -15.08 -11.05 -11.57
N ALA A 8 -15.34 -10.35 -10.45
CA ALA A 8 -16.49 -9.45 -10.32
C ALA A 8 -16.51 -8.32 -11.36
N LYS A 9 -15.33 -7.93 -11.86
CA LYS A 9 -15.14 -6.90 -12.90
C LYS A 9 -14.72 -7.48 -14.25
N GLU A 10 -14.90 -8.78 -14.46
CA GLU A 10 -14.60 -9.41 -15.74
C GLU A 10 -15.43 -8.82 -16.88
N LYS A 11 -16.71 -8.58 -16.63
CA LYS A 11 -17.58 -7.87 -17.56
C LYS A 11 -17.45 -6.37 -17.35
N GLU A 12 -17.02 -5.68 -18.39
CA GLU A 12 -16.97 -4.23 -18.39
C GLU A 12 -18.32 -3.62 -18.02
N GLY A 13 -18.26 -2.66 -17.10
CA GLY A 13 -19.42 -1.91 -16.65
C GLY A 13 -20.08 -2.39 -15.37
N ILE A 14 -19.65 -3.53 -14.83
CA ILE A 14 -19.98 -3.94 -13.47
C ILE A 14 -18.97 -3.31 -12.50
N LEU A 15 -19.46 -2.77 -11.38
CA LEU A 15 -18.63 -2.13 -10.34
C LEU A 15 -17.66 -1.06 -10.87
N ARG A 16 -18.08 -0.25 -11.86
CA ARG A 16 -17.25 0.77 -12.54
C ARG A 16 -16.50 1.71 -11.60
N ASN A 17 -17.09 2.02 -10.44
CA ASN A 17 -16.58 3.03 -9.50
C ASN A 17 -15.90 2.41 -8.26
N PHE A 18 -15.64 1.10 -8.27
CA PHE A 18 -14.97 0.41 -7.18
C PHE A 18 -13.62 -0.11 -7.64
N ASN A 19 -12.61 0.03 -6.79
CA ASN A 19 -11.35 -0.66 -6.94
C ASN A 19 -11.37 -1.95 -6.13
N LEU A 20 -10.86 -3.03 -6.70
CA LEU A 20 -10.81 -4.34 -6.06
C LEU A 20 -9.37 -4.75 -5.79
N SER A 21 -9.13 -5.29 -4.60
CA SER A 21 -7.84 -5.86 -4.22
C SER A 21 -8.05 -7.07 -3.32
N VAL A 22 -7.13 -8.03 -3.40
CA VAL A 22 -7.12 -9.22 -2.57
C VAL A 22 -6.04 -9.09 -1.50
N ALA A 23 -6.44 -9.29 -0.24
CA ALA A 23 -5.52 -9.44 0.87
C ALA A 23 -4.96 -10.86 0.88
N VAL A 24 -3.66 -10.99 0.63
CA VAL A 24 -2.94 -12.25 0.53
C VAL A 24 -2.14 -12.50 1.81
N THR A 25 -2.30 -13.70 2.37
CA THR A 25 -1.56 -14.16 3.54
C THR A 25 -0.33 -14.97 3.11
N ASP A 26 0.66 -15.04 3.99
CA ASP A 26 1.85 -15.87 3.80
C ASP A 26 1.46 -17.35 3.69
N LYS A 27 0.48 -17.79 4.50
CA LYS A 27 -0.07 -19.15 4.44
C LYS A 27 -0.58 -19.50 3.03
N PHE A 28 -1.26 -18.56 2.37
CA PHE A 28 -1.73 -18.77 1.00
C PHE A 28 -0.56 -18.84 0.02
N MET A 29 0.42 -17.93 0.13
CA MET A 29 1.58 -17.94 -0.76
C MET A 29 2.43 -19.20 -0.60
N GLU A 30 2.63 -19.70 0.61
CA GLU A 30 3.27 -21.00 0.84
C GLU A 30 2.53 -22.14 0.14
N ALA A 31 1.20 -22.13 0.15
CA ALA A 31 0.39 -23.13 -0.54
C ALA A 31 0.53 -23.02 -2.08
N VAL A 32 0.62 -21.80 -2.62
CA VAL A 32 0.88 -21.54 -4.05
C VAL A 32 2.24 -22.12 -4.47
N GLU A 33 3.29 -21.85 -3.69
CA GLU A 33 4.65 -22.35 -3.96
C GLU A 33 4.69 -23.88 -3.97
N LYS A 34 4.08 -24.52 -2.97
CA LYS A 34 4.05 -25.97 -2.77
C LYS A 34 3.05 -26.72 -3.68
N ASP A 35 2.31 -26.00 -4.55
CA ASP A 35 1.17 -26.54 -5.32
C ASP A 35 0.14 -27.30 -4.44
N ALA A 36 -0.06 -26.81 -3.22
CA ALA A 36 -0.95 -27.41 -2.24
C ALA A 36 -2.41 -26.96 -2.42
N GLU A 37 -3.32 -27.70 -1.80
CA GLU A 37 -4.70 -27.25 -1.62
C GLU A 37 -4.80 -26.16 -0.55
N PHE A 38 -5.82 -25.33 -0.68
CA PHE A 38 -6.14 -24.24 0.22
C PHE A 38 -7.64 -24.25 0.50
N GLU A 39 -7.98 -24.28 1.79
CA GLU A 39 -9.36 -24.30 2.27
C GLU A 39 -9.96 -22.89 2.20
N LEU A 40 -11.12 -22.77 1.56
CA LEU A 40 -11.97 -21.60 1.62
C LEU A 40 -12.85 -21.71 2.86
N VAL A 41 -12.73 -20.72 3.75
CA VAL A 41 -13.41 -20.72 5.05
C VAL A 41 -14.46 -19.62 5.10
N ASN A 42 -15.64 -19.94 5.59
CA ASN A 42 -16.68 -18.94 5.84
C ASN A 42 -16.34 -18.15 7.12
N PRO A 43 -16.10 -16.82 7.03
CA PRO A 43 -15.66 -16.04 8.18
C PRO A 43 -16.72 -15.91 9.29
N ARG A 44 -18.00 -16.22 9.01
CA ARG A 44 -19.09 -16.11 10.00
C ARG A 44 -19.15 -17.28 10.98
N ASN A 45 -18.72 -18.47 10.57
CA ASN A 45 -18.85 -19.69 11.37
C ASN A 45 -17.59 -20.58 11.38
N GLY A 46 -16.55 -20.24 10.61
CA GLY A 46 -15.29 -20.99 10.56
C GLY A 46 -15.39 -22.31 9.80
N ALA A 47 -16.51 -22.62 9.16
CA ALA A 47 -16.65 -23.85 8.39
C ALA A 47 -15.88 -23.76 7.06
N VAL A 48 -15.18 -24.84 6.71
CA VAL A 48 -14.62 -25.02 5.37
C VAL A 48 -15.77 -25.22 4.39
N VAL A 49 -15.85 -24.36 3.38
CA VAL A 49 -16.89 -24.45 2.34
C VAL A 49 -16.40 -25.20 1.11
N GLU A 50 -15.11 -25.10 0.80
CA GLU A 50 -14.49 -25.72 -0.37
C GLU A 50 -12.96 -25.83 -0.15
N SER A 51 -12.30 -26.75 -0.85
CA SER A 51 -10.84 -26.85 -0.93
C SER A 51 -10.43 -26.85 -2.39
N LEU A 52 -9.49 -25.98 -2.76
CA LEU A 52 -9.00 -25.82 -4.13
C LEU A 52 -7.47 -25.76 -4.14
N LYS A 53 -6.83 -26.16 -5.24
CA LYS A 53 -5.41 -25.88 -5.44
C LYS A 53 -5.16 -24.37 -5.36
N ALA A 54 -4.24 -23.94 -4.49
CA ALA A 54 -3.91 -22.53 -4.30
C ALA A 54 -3.49 -21.85 -5.61
N ARG A 55 -2.76 -22.58 -6.48
CA ARG A 55 -2.38 -22.10 -7.82
C ARG A 55 -3.54 -21.77 -8.73
N VAL A 56 -4.68 -22.45 -8.60
CA VAL A 56 -5.87 -22.14 -9.41
C VAL A 56 -6.39 -20.75 -9.04
N ILE A 57 -6.49 -20.46 -7.74
CA ILE A 57 -6.91 -19.14 -7.24
C ILE A 57 -5.90 -18.07 -7.64
N TRP A 58 -4.60 -18.33 -7.44
CA TRP A 58 -3.53 -17.39 -7.80
C TRP A 58 -3.48 -17.07 -9.29
N ASN A 59 -3.57 -18.08 -10.15
CA ASN A 59 -3.59 -17.88 -11.59
C ASN A 59 -4.81 -17.09 -12.04
N LEU A 60 -5.96 -17.26 -11.38
CA LEU A 60 -7.15 -16.46 -11.66
C LEU A 60 -6.95 -14.98 -11.31
N ILE A 61 -6.32 -14.70 -10.16
CA ILE A 61 -5.94 -13.32 -9.76
C ILE A 61 -5.02 -12.71 -10.82
N VAL A 62 -3.95 -13.41 -11.20
CA VAL A 62 -2.98 -12.94 -12.21
C VAL A 62 -3.65 -12.72 -13.57
N MET A 63 -4.51 -13.64 -14.00
CA MET A 63 -5.21 -13.54 -15.27
C MET A 63 -6.15 -12.34 -15.30
N MET A 64 -6.92 -12.11 -14.22
CA MET A 64 -7.81 -10.95 -14.13
C MET A 64 -7.03 -9.63 -14.08
N ALA A 65 -5.96 -9.57 -13.28
CA ALA A 65 -5.07 -8.40 -13.24
C ALA A 65 -4.46 -8.08 -14.61
N TRP A 66 -4.08 -9.09 -15.39
CA TRP A 66 -3.65 -8.90 -16.78
C TRP A 66 -4.78 -8.43 -17.70
N LYS A 67 -5.99 -8.98 -17.53
CA LYS A 67 -7.15 -8.72 -18.39
C LYS A 67 -7.71 -7.31 -18.23
N ASN A 68 -7.81 -6.78 -17.00
CA ASN A 68 -8.47 -5.50 -16.74
C ASN A 68 -7.78 -4.63 -15.66
N GLY A 69 -6.60 -5.02 -15.20
CA GLY A 69 -5.84 -4.29 -14.16
C GLY A 69 -6.24 -4.61 -12.73
N GLU A 70 -7.21 -5.49 -12.49
CA GLU A 70 -7.76 -5.80 -11.17
C GLU A 70 -8.08 -7.30 -10.99
N PRO A 71 -8.08 -7.84 -9.76
CA PRO A 71 -7.82 -7.15 -8.52
C PRO A 71 -6.32 -6.89 -8.28
N GLY A 72 -6.01 -5.81 -7.57
CA GLY A 72 -4.70 -5.60 -6.96
C GLY A 72 -4.40 -6.65 -5.88
N VAL A 73 -3.16 -6.69 -5.41
CA VAL A 73 -2.75 -7.60 -4.32
C VAL A 73 -2.06 -6.80 -3.23
N ILE A 74 -2.42 -7.07 -1.98
CA ILE A 74 -1.71 -6.60 -0.79
C ILE A 74 -1.30 -7.80 0.07
N PHE A 75 -0.08 -7.79 0.61
CA PHE A 75 0.41 -8.85 1.49
C PHE A 75 0.14 -8.48 2.95
N ILE A 76 -1.00 -8.92 3.47
CA ILE A 76 -1.56 -8.43 4.73
C ILE A 76 -0.73 -8.84 5.96
N ASP A 77 -0.12 -10.02 5.91
CA ASP A 77 0.75 -10.50 7.00
C ASP A 77 2.04 -9.68 7.09
N THR A 78 2.60 -9.28 5.93
CA THR A 78 3.78 -8.39 5.90
C THR A 78 3.44 -7.01 6.44
N ILE A 79 2.27 -6.46 6.09
CA ILE A 79 1.77 -5.20 6.63
C ILE A 79 1.66 -5.27 8.15
N ASN A 80 1.03 -6.31 8.69
CA ASN A 80 0.82 -6.43 10.13
C ASN A 80 2.11 -6.72 10.91
N ARG A 81 3.06 -7.47 10.34
CA ARG A 81 4.42 -7.62 10.93
C ARG A 81 5.14 -6.28 11.11
N ARG A 82 4.87 -5.31 10.24
CA ARG A 82 5.49 -3.98 10.26
C ARG A 82 4.56 -2.90 10.83
N ASN A 83 3.41 -3.28 11.38
CA ASN A 83 2.47 -2.35 12.00
C ASN A 83 3.15 -1.66 13.19
N PRO A 84 3.29 -0.32 13.20
CA PRO A 84 3.95 0.40 14.30
C PRO A 84 3.09 0.46 15.57
N THR A 85 1.79 0.15 15.47
CA THR A 85 0.81 0.23 16.57
C THR A 85 0.02 -1.08 16.74
N PRO A 86 0.67 -2.25 16.92
CA PRO A 86 -0.01 -3.54 16.91
C PRO A 86 -0.96 -3.73 18.11
N LEU A 87 -0.71 -3.02 19.22
CA LEU A 87 -1.56 -3.06 20.42
C LEU A 87 -2.92 -2.37 20.22
N LEU A 88 -3.05 -1.53 19.19
CA LEU A 88 -4.29 -0.82 18.90
C LEU A 88 -5.22 -1.61 17.97
N GLY A 89 -4.70 -2.61 17.28
CA GLY A 89 -5.47 -3.47 16.39
C GLY A 89 -4.65 -4.01 15.22
N GLU A 90 -5.28 -4.92 14.50
CA GLU A 90 -4.79 -5.46 13.24
C GLU A 90 -5.22 -4.55 12.08
N ILE A 91 -4.35 -4.36 11.11
CA ILE A 91 -4.66 -3.65 9.86
C ILE A 91 -5.33 -4.66 8.93
N GLU A 92 -6.56 -4.36 8.51
CA GLU A 92 -7.38 -5.28 7.69
C GLU A 92 -7.34 -4.94 6.19
N SER A 93 -6.96 -3.70 5.84
CA SER A 93 -6.91 -3.23 4.45
C SER A 93 -5.99 -2.01 4.31
N THR A 94 -5.87 -1.52 3.07
CA THR A 94 -5.24 -0.23 2.76
C THR A 94 -6.29 0.80 2.35
N ASN A 95 -5.86 2.04 2.16
CA ASN A 95 -6.63 3.06 1.43
C ASN A 95 -6.76 2.70 -0.08
N PRO A 96 -7.55 3.46 -0.86
CA PRO A 96 -7.80 3.18 -2.28
C PRO A 96 -6.55 3.13 -3.18
N CYS A 97 -5.47 3.82 -2.79
CA CYS A 97 -4.23 3.89 -3.57
C CYS A 97 -3.20 2.82 -3.14
N GLY A 98 -3.46 2.06 -2.07
CA GLY A 98 -2.66 0.92 -1.64
C GLY A 98 -1.43 1.24 -0.76
N GLU A 99 -1.10 2.52 -0.59
CA GLU A 99 0.12 2.98 0.09
C GLU A 99 -0.06 3.23 1.60
N GLN A 100 -1.30 3.35 2.08
CA GLN A 100 -1.61 3.60 3.48
C GLN A 100 -2.32 2.40 4.13
N PRO A 101 -1.55 1.45 4.71
CA PRO A 101 -2.10 0.47 5.63
C PRO A 101 -2.45 1.17 6.96
N LEU A 102 -3.74 1.27 7.24
CA LEU A 102 -4.28 2.05 8.36
C LEU A 102 -5.29 1.23 9.16
N LEU A 103 -5.36 1.50 10.46
CA LEU A 103 -6.42 0.97 11.31
C LEU A 103 -7.76 1.62 10.97
N PRO A 104 -8.89 0.98 11.32
CA PRO A 104 -10.21 1.56 11.11
C PRO A 104 -10.30 2.99 11.66
N TYR A 105 -10.86 3.90 10.85
CA TYR A 105 -11.02 5.32 11.15
C TYR A 105 -9.72 6.15 11.28
N GLU A 106 -8.55 5.63 10.94
CA GLU A 106 -7.37 6.48 10.75
C GLU A 106 -7.48 7.27 9.43
N SER A 107 -6.99 8.52 9.44
CA SER A 107 -7.00 9.37 8.25
C SER A 107 -5.64 9.37 7.53
N CYS A 108 -5.68 9.41 6.20
CA CYS A 108 -4.50 9.63 5.36
C CYS A 108 -4.14 11.12 5.35
N ASN A 109 -3.15 11.53 6.15
CA ASN A 109 -2.58 12.88 6.12
C ASN A 109 -1.28 12.89 5.31
N LEU A 110 -1.35 13.31 4.05
CA LEU A 110 -0.31 13.04 3.05
C LEU A 110 0.44 14.28 2.59
N GLY A 111 1.72 14.12 2.28
CA GLY A 111 2.56 15.10 1.61
C GLY A 111 3.58 14.43 0.69
N SER A 112 4.17 15.18 -0.24
CA SER A 112 5.21 14.65 -1.12
C SER A 112 6.33 15.66 -1.33
N ILE A 113 7.57 15.18 -1.30
CA ILE A 113 8.77 15.98 -1.59
C ILE A 113 9.21 15.68 -3.02
N ASP A 114 9.37 16.74 -3.83
CA ASP A 114 10.01 16.63 -5.15
C ASP A 114 11.53 16.47 -5.00
N VAL A 115 12.00 15.22 -4.99
CA VAL A 115 13.43 14.91 -4.78
C VAL A 115 14.32 15.40 -5.93
N SER A 116 13.74 15.69 -7.10
CA SER A 116 14.49 16.26 -8.23
C SER A 116 15.07 17.64 -7.93
N LYS A 117 14.53 18.35 -6.92
CA LYS A 117 14.99 19.69 -6.51
C LYS A 117 16.21 19.67 -5.59
N PHE A 118 16.71 18.48 -5.25
CA PHE A 118 17.83 18.26 -4.33
C PHE A 118 19.04 17.66 -5.04
N VAL A 119 19.17 17.90 -6.35
CA VAL A 119 20.38 17.59 -7.11
C VAL A 119 21.17 18.86 -7.34
N THR A 120 22.45 18.86 -6.97
CA THR A 120 23.37 19.99 -7.15
C THR A 120 23.88 20.09 -8.59
N ASP A 121 24.55 21.19 -8.92
CA ASP A 121 25.17 21.38 -10.25
C ASP A 121 26.33 20.38 -10.48
N GLU A 122 26.96 19.90 -9.40
CA GLU A 122 27.98 18.85 -9.39
C GLU A 122 27.41 17.43 -9.60
N LYS A 123 26.08 17.31 -9.79
CA LYS A 123 25.36 16.04 -9.91
C LYS A 123 25.49 15.15 -8.67
N GLU A 124 25.37 15.77 -7.50
CA GLU A 124 25.28 15.08 -6.21
C GLU A 124 23.91 15.35 -5.57
N ILE A 125 23.51 14.49 -4.62
CA ILE A 125 22.28 14.69 -3.85
C ILE A 125 22.60 15.59 -2.66
N ASP A 126 21.87 16.70 -2.54
CA ASP A 126 21.92 17.62 -1.40
C ASP A 126 21.14 17.04 -0.21
N TRP A 127 21.80 16.11 0.48
CA TRP A 127 21.24 15.40 1.63
C TRP A 127 20.93 16.31 2.83
N ASP A 128 21.71 17.38 3.01
CA ASP A 128 21.52 18.31 4.12
C ASP A 128 20.24 19.13 3.94
N ARG A 129 20.02 19.68 2.75
CA ARG A 129 18.78 20.39 2.42
C ARG A 129 17.58 19.45 2.40
N LEU A 130 17.73 18.22 1.88
CA LEU A 130 16.65 17.24 1.90
C LEU A 130 16.22 16.91 3.34
N ARG A 131 17.19 16.71 4.24
CA ARG A 131 16.94 16.47 5.66
C ARG A 131 16.19 17.62 6.33
N GLU A 132 16.56 18.87 6.03
CA GLU A 132 15.86 20.05 6.55
C GLU A 132 14.40 20.08 6.09
N VAL A 133 14.16 19.89 4.79
CA VAL A 133 12.82 19.91 4.21
C VAL A 133 11.96 18.76 4.73
N VAL A 134 12.52 17.55 4.88
CA VAL A 134 11.80 16.41 5.48
C VAL A 134 11.32 16.75 6.89
N ARG A 135 12.17 17.34 7.74
CA ARG A 135 11.78 17.73 9.12
C ARG A 135 10.68 18.79 9.12
N LEU A 136 10.78 19.77 8.22
CA LEU A 136 9.76 20.80 8.06
C LEU A 136 8.43 20.19 7.59
N ALA A 137 8.46 19.29 6.60
CA ALA A 137 7.28 18.62 6.07
C ALA A 137 6.61 17.73 7.12
N VAL A 138 7.37 16.98 7.91
CA VAL A 138 6.83 16.19 9.04
C VAL A 138 6.10 17.08 10.04
N ARG A 139 6.71 18.20 10.46
CA ARG A 139 6.06 19.16 11.37
C ARG A 139 4.82 19.79 10.74
N PHE A 140 4.88 20.12 9.46
CA PHE A 140 3.75 20.67 8.72
C PHE A 140 2.58 19.69 8.70
N LEU A 141 2.82 18.43 8.33
CA LEU A 141 1.80 17.38 8.34
C LEU A 141 1.26 17.15 9.75
N ASP A 142 2.11 17.13 10.78
CA ASP A 142 1.64 17.01 12.15
C ASP A 142 0.69 18.16 12.55
N ASN A 143 0.98 19.40 12.15
CA ASN A 143 0.06 20.53 12.36
C ASN A 143 -1.27 20.38 11.60
N VAL A 144 -1.26 19.76 10.41
CA VAL A 144 -2.49 19.52 9.63
C VAL A 144 -3.46 18.66 10.42
N ILE A 145 -3.00 17.72 11.24
CA ILE A 145 -3.88 16.90 12.10
C ILE A 145 -4.74 17.78 13.02
N ASP A 146 -4.16 18.82 13.60
CA ASP A 146 -4.89 19.71 14.51
C ASP A 146 -5.75 20.75 13.78
N ALA A 147 -5.32 21.16 12.57
CA ALA A 147 -6.04 22.13 11.75
C ALA A 147 -7.19 21.50 10.93
N ASN A 148 -7.18 20.18 10.76
CA ASN A 148 -8.15 19.49 9.92
C ASN A 148 -9.56 19.50 10.52
N VAL A 149 -10.57 19.54 9.65
CA VAL A 149 -11.98 19.36 10.03
C VAL A 149 -12.40 17.94 9.67
N TYR A 150 -12.68 17.14 10.69
CA TYR A 150 -13.04 15.73 10.52
C TYR A 150 -14.54 15.55 10.35
N VAL A 151 -14.94 14.68 9.42
CA VAL A 151 -16.34 14.40 9.11
C VAL A 151 -17.00 13.52 10.17
N LEU A 152 -16.24 12.59 10.76
CA LEU A 152 -16.72 11.66 11.79
C LEU A 152 -15.91 11.85 13.09
N PRO A 153 -16.57 11.91 14.27
CA PRO A 153 -15.89 12.03 15.56
C PRO A 153 -14.90 10.90 15.84
N GLN A 154 -15.17 9.70 15.33
CA GLN A 154 -14.28 8.54 15.45
C GLN A 154 -12.95 8.77 14.76
N ILE A 155 -12.98 9.39 13.57
CA ILE A 155 -11.77 9.72 12.80
C ILE A 155 -10.97 10.77 13.54
N GLU A 156 -11.60 11.83 14.03
CA GLU A 156 -10.91 12.85 14.83
C GLU A 156 -10.20 12.23 16.04
N LYS A 157 -10.94 11.42 16.82
CA LYS A 157 -10.41 10.79 18.03
C LYS A 157 -9.18 9.92 17.72
N ILE A 158 -9.27 9.07 16.72
CA ILE A 158 -8.21 8.11 16.39
C ILE A 158 -7.02 8.82 15.74
N THR A 159 -7.26 9.70 14.76
CA THR A 159 -6.18 10.45 14.11
C THR A 159 -5.42 11.33 15.09
N ARG A 160 -6.10 12.05 15.99
CA ARG A 160 -5.42 12.88 17.00
C ARG A 160 -4.68 12.04 18.06
N GLY A 161 -5.14 10.83 18.32
CA GLY A 161 -4.50 9.89 19.25
C GLY A 161 -3.21 9.29 18.71
N ASN A 162 -3.24 8.81 17.44
CA ASN A 162 -2.11 8.08 16.85
C ASN A 162 -1.18 8.97 16.03
N ARG A 163 -1.68 10.10 15.52
CA ARG A 163 -0.98 11.11 14.74
C ARG A 163 -0.16 10.58 13.55
N LYS A 164 -0.67 9.53 12.88
CA LYS A 164 -0.03 8.99 11.68
C LYS A 164 -0.05 9.99 10.53
N ILE A 165 1.08 10.08 9.82
CA ILE A 165 1.27 10.90 8.63
C ILE A 165 1.89 10.05 7.51
N GLY A 166 1.68 10.45 6.26
CA GLY A 166 2.28 9.83 5.08
C GLY A 166 3.08 10.84 4.27
N LEU A 167 4.37 10.97 4.55
CA LEU A 167 5.28 11.78 3.74
C LEU A 167 5.93 10.90 2.67
N GLY A 168 5.48 11.06 1.43
CA GLY A 168 6.05 10.39 0.25
C GLY A 168 7.06 11.27 -0.50
N MET A 169 7.41 10.80 -1.68
CA MET A 169 8.30 11.49 -2.62
C MET A 169 7.75 11.44 -4.05
N MET A 170 8.17 12.41 -4.86
CA MET A 170 7.94 12.48 -6.30
C MET A 170 9.21 12.95 -7.00
N GLY A 171 9.29 12.79 -8.32
CA GLY A 171 10.44 13.27 -9.10
C GLY A 171 11.71 12.40 -8.98
N PHE A 172 11.59 11.14 -8.56
CA PHE A 172 12.74 10.22 -8.47
C PHE A 172 13.37 9.97 -9.84
N ALA A 173 12.57 9.75 -10.88
CA ALA A 173 13.07 9.57 -12.24
C ALA A 173 13.84 10.82 -12.74
N ASP A 174 13.30 12.02 -12.48
CA ASP A 174 13.97 13.28 -12.80
C ASP A 174 15.28 13.46 -12.01
N MET A 175 15.31 13.05 -10.75
CA MET A 175 16.53 13.04 -9.94
C MET A 175 17.59 12.14 -10.59
N LEU A 176 17.23 10.90 -10.96
CA LEU A 176 18.13 9.97 -11.64
C LEU A 176 18.64 10.53 -12.98
N ILE A 177 17.78 11.18 -13.78
CA ILE A 177 18.17 11.82 -15.04
C ILE A 177 19.23 12.91 -14.79
N LYS A 178 19.04 13.76 -13.78
CA LYS A 178 20.00 14.82 -13.43
C LYS A 178 21.34 14.25 -12.95
N LEU A 179 21.30 13.16 -12.19
CA LEU A 179 22.49 12.42 -11.73
C LEU A 179 23.16 11.63 -12.86
N GLY A 180 22.51 11.48 -14.02
CA GLY A 180 23.00 10.66 -15.13
C GLY A 180 22.96 9.16 -14.84
N ILE A 181 22.01 8.73 -14.00
CA ILE A 181 21.85 7.33 -13.56
C ILE A 181 20.69 6.70 -14.33
N PRO A 182 20.91 5.61 -15.08
CA PRO A 182 19.83 4.84 -15.68
C PRO A 182 18.96 4.18 -14.60
N TYR A 183 17.64 4.24 -14.75
CA TYR A 183 16.71 3.71 -13.74
C TYR A 183 16.88 2.18 -13.53
N ASN A 184 17.22 1.44 -14.57
CA ASN A 184 17.46 -0.01 -14.49
C ASN A 184 18.92 -0.36 -14.14
N SER A 185 19.54 0.35 -13.19
CA SER A 185 20.93 0.11 -12.78
C SER A 185 21.05 -0.14 -11.28
N GLU A 186 22.08 -0.88 -10.87
CA GLU A 186 22.43 -1.08 -9.45
C GLU A 186 22.58 0.26 -8.72
N LYS A 187 23.17 1.25 -9.40
CA LYS A 187 23.33 2.59 -8.83
C LYS A 187 21.98 3.28 -8.57
N ALA A 188 20.94 3.04 -9.37
CA ALA A 188 19.60 3.56 -9.11
C ALA A 188 18.95 2.87 -7.90
N LEU A 189 19.21 1.57 -7.69
CA LEU A 189 18.79 0.84 -6.50
C LEU A 189 19.49 1.39 -5.25
N GLU A 190 20.81 1.52 -5.27
CA GLU A 190 21.60 2.12 -4.18
C GLU A 190 21.16 3.55 -3.85
N THR A 191 20.70 4.31 -4.85
CA THR A 191 20.18 5.67 -4.66
C THR A 191 18.77 5.68 -4.04
N ALA A 192 18.01 4.60 -4.18
CA ALA A 192 16.65 4.48 -3.62
C ALA A 192 16.64 4.00 -2.15
N GLU A 193 17.71 3.36 -1.69
CA GLU A 193 17.88 2.81 -0.32
C GLU A 193 18.41 3.86 0.67
#